data_AF-R7FUJ2-F1
#
_entry.id   AF-R7FUJ2-F1
#
_cell.length_a   1.000
_cell.length_b   1.000
_cell.length_c   1.000
_cell.angle_alpha   90.00
_cell.angle_beta   90.00
_cell.angle_gamma   90.00
#
_symmetry.space_group_name_H-M   'P 1'
#
loop_
_entity.id
_entity.type
_entity.pdbx_description
1 polymer ?
#
loop_
_entity_poly.entity_id
_entity_poly.type
_entity_poly.pdbx_seq_one_letter_code
_entity_poly.pdbx_strand_id
1 'polypeptide(L)'
;MKRAMQIICVIFALVFLAACAQPFVLASGGNNAEESELISVSDGIIKWKKHSMGISEEDFLLCEKFTALAGTSSGDWYPIGLSGLEKDDNYIGYLASLKDNIERRYAEDGGLDRVKATEWHRTALSMLATGGDPTTLCKDENGNTINLIADGVYNRGNISSLGAQGISGWIWGLIALDSRFYEVPEDAYYSREDIIKEILSRQLDDGGFALSGSVSDPDITAMVIQALAPHYNDEKSYTYTLPGTKGDKTATVRTVIDEALNRLSSLQLDTGDYRSWGLRNSGSVCQVIVALCSLGINPVEDIHFIKNGNTLWDGLMIYHMPDGGFVNSFAYDEENPSSEPDKSNSMAGEQALYAIAAMLRLKNGKRALYDFCDEMSGEMKNRIMALVSGISEVGGDTDEATVRNLLSDFYSLPVSDRRYVTDYSLLSDAAKSKGIDIFEIAGSTEIIEDIKSEREPLIFSEADKKAADAMPETSSTEYYQKVTELLYRLDVCADFDEKAYYTKKLSDIKRRINETKAEINDINRIIKEELGSGGEVSVSDKITVENIISRCEALPEYDRGFIENYDDVLLARAKINTLIRTIWTAAIVIFLICVLSIFIIVRIKRRKAAKQRGLDELSRFYEGEDE
;
A
#
# COMPACT_ATOMS: atom_id res chain seq x y z
N MET A 1 19.94 -74.23 -0.15
CA MET A 1 19.51 -72.99 -0.85
C MET A 1 18.00 -72.78 -0.88
N LYS A 2 17.13 -73.75 -1.24
CA LYS A 2 15.67 -73.52 -1.24
C LYS A 2 15.02 -73.25 0.13
N ARG A 3 15.51 -73.85 1.23
CA ARG A 3 15.01 -73.57 2.60
C ARG A 3 15.49 -72.22 3.18
N ALA A 4 16.65 -71.72 2.76
CA ALA A 4 17.13 -70.40 3.19
C ALA A 4 16.35 -69.27 2.50
N MET A 5 15.94 -69.47 1.24
CA MET A 5 15.14 -68.50 0.50
C MET A 5 13.68 -68.41 1.00
N GLN A 6 13.11 -69.52 1.50
CA GLN A 6 11.77 -69.52 2.11
C GLN A 6 11.75 -68.82 3.47
N ILE A 7 12.82 -68.90 4.27
CA ILE A 7 12.91 -68.19 5.55
C ILE A 7 13.10 -66.68 5.32
N ILE A 8 13.87 -66.28 4.31
CA ILE A 8 14.04 -64.87 3.95
C ILE A 8 12.74 -64.25 3.41
N CYS A 9 11.94 -65.00 2.62
CA CYS A 9 10.64 -64.50 2.16
C CYS A 9 9.58 -64.40 3.28
N VAL A 10 9.61 -65.28 4.28
CA VAL A 10 8.69 -65.21 5.43
C VAL A 10 9.08 -64.09 6.39
N ILE A 11 10.39 -63.82 6.56
CA ILE A 11 10.86 -62.67 7.35
C ILE A 11 10.56 -61.34 6.62
N PHE A 12 10.70 -61.27 5.29
CA PHE A 12 10.29 -60.08 4.53
C PHE A 12 8.77 -59.86 4.54
N ALA A 13 7.96 -60.91 4.53
CA ALA A 13 6.51 -60.80 4.63
C ALA A 13 6.03 -60.39 6.04
N LEU A 14 6.72 -60.83 7.11
CA LEU A 14 6.41 -60.41 8.48
C LEU A 14 6.90 -58.99 8.81
N VAL A 15 8.00 -58.54 8.20
CA VAL A 15 8.46 -57.13 8.31
C VAL A 15 7.53 -56.20 7.51
N PHE A 16 6.93 -56.65 6.41
CA PHE A 16 5.89 -55.89 5.70
C PHE A 16 4.54 -55.87 6.44
N LEU A 17 4.16 -56.93 7.14
CA LEU A 17 2.92 -56.98 7.93
C LEU A 17 3.03 -56.26 9.29
N ALA A 18 4.24 -56.08 9.83
CA ALA A 18 4.49 -55.23 11.01
C ALA A 18 4.70 -53.74 10.65
N ALA A 19 4.88 -53.41 9.37
CA ALA A 19 4.92 -52.03 8.87
C ALA A 19 3.53 -51.50 8.42
N CYS A 20 2.49 -52.35 8.40
CA CYS A 20 1.13 -52.01 7.98
C CYS A 20 0.09 -52.03 9.11
N ALA A 21 0.52 -51.86 10.35
CA ALA A 21 -0.36 -51.63 11.49
C ALA A 21 0.19 -50.48 12.35
N GLN A 22 0.35 -49.30 11.74
CA GLN A 22 0.19 -48.07 12.51
C GLN A 22 -1.32 -47.89 12.74
N PRO A 23 -1.77 -47.49 13.94
CA PRO A 23 -3.15 -47.09 14.11
C PRO A 23 -3.44 -46.04 13.04
N PHE A 24 -4.53 -46.25 12.29
CA PHE A 24 -5.14 -45.23 11.46
C PHE A 24 -5.61 -44.14 12.42
N VAL A 25 -4.69 -43.27 12.81
CA VAL A 25 -5.01 -41.95 13.33
C VAL A 25 -5.58 -41.25 12.10
N LEU A 26 -6.89 -41.08 12.09
CA LEU A 26 -7.49 -40.00 11.32
C LEU A 26 -6.64 -38.77 11.62
N ALA A 27 -5.86 -38.32 10.65
CA ALA A 27 -5.19 -37.03 10.71
C ALA A 27 -6.28 -35.96 10.60
N SER A 28 -7.05 -35.79 11.67
CA SER A 28 -7.71 -34.54 12.00
C SER A 28 -6.63 -33.65 12.59
N GLY A 29 -5.94 -32.93 11.71
CA GLY A 29 -4.85 -32.05 12.10
C GLY A 29 -4.44 -31.24 10.89
N GLY A 30 -5.32 -30.35 10.45
CA GLY A 30 -4.85 -29.14 9.76
C GLY A 30 -3.84 -28.48 10.70
N ASN A 31 -2.71 -28.03 10.17
CA ASN A 31 -1.76 -27.25 10.95
C ASN A 31 -2.52 -26.00 11.42
N ASN A 32 -2.86 -25.94 12.71
CA ASN A 32 -3.24 -24.66 13.30
C ASN A 32 -2.00 -23.77 13.14
N ALA A 33 -2.12 -22.66 12.42
CA ALA A 33 -1.05 -21.68 12.31
C ALA A 33 -0.70 -21.20 13.72
N GLU A 34 0.37 -21.75 14.29
CA GLU A 34 0.78 -21.35 15.62
C GLU A 34 1.21 -19.88 15.57
N GLU A 35 1.01 -19.14 16.66
CA GLU A 35 1.37 -17.72 16.69
C GLU A 35 2.87 -17.49 16.47
N SER A 36 3.70 -18.43 16.91
CA SER A 36 5.12 -18.48 16.58
C SER A 36 5.39 -18.55 15.07
N GLU A 37 4.59 -19.33 14.33
CA GLU A 37 4.68 -19.44 12.88
C GLU A 37 4.24 -18.14 12.20
N LEU A 38 3.10 -17.59 12.60
CA LEU A 38 2.59 -16.29 12.10
C LEU A 38 3.62 -15.17 12.30
N ILE A 39 4.21 -15.09 13.50
CA ILE A 39 5.27 -14.13 13.80
C ILE A 39 6.50 -14.38 12.91
N SER A 40 6.96 -15.63 12.79
CA SER A 40 8.12 -15.97 11.97
C SER A 40 7.92 -15.62 10.48
N VAL A 41 6.73 -15.85 9.93
CA VAL A 41 6.42 -15.52 8.53
C VAL A 41 6.35 -14.01 8.35
N SER A 42 5.69 -13.28 9.26
CA SER A 42 5.65 -11.81 9.19
C SER A 42 7.03 -11.16 9.29
N ASP A 43 7.92 -11.67 10.15
CA ASP A 43 9.31 -11.24 10.23
C ASP A 43 10.09 -11.53 8.93
N GLY A 44 9.82 -12.67 8.29
CA GLY A 44 10.32 -13.02 6.96
C GLY A 44 9.94 -11.99 5.90
N ILE A 45 8.67 -11.57 5.86
CA ILE A 45 8.17 -10.56 4.92
C ILE A 45 8.87 -9.21 5.15
N ILE A 46 9.01 -8.80 6.40
CA ILE A 46 9.65 -7.53 6.76
C ILE A 46 11.12 -7.55 6.34
N LYS A 47 11.84 -8.63 6.67
CA LYS A 47 13.24 -8.84 6.28
C LYS A 47 13.42 -8.84 4.77
N TRP A 48 12.55 -9.56 4.06
CA TRP A 48 12.53 -9.57 2.60
C TRP A 48 12.35 -8.16 2.03
N LYS A 49 11.38 -7.40 2.56
CA LYS A 49 11.11 -6.04 2.08
C LYS A 49 12.31 -5.12 2.31
N LYS A 50 12.94 -5.18 3.49
CA LYS A 50 14.18 -4.44 3.79
C LYS A 50 15.27 -4.78 2.77
N HIS A 51 15.53 -6.07 2.53
CA HIS A 51 16.53 -6.52 1.55
C HIS A 51 16.20 -6.07 0.12
N SER A 52 14.95 -6.17 -0.30
CA SER A 52 14.49 -5.71 -1.64
C SER A 52 14.75 -4.22 -1.88
N MET A 53 14.83 -3.45 -0.80
CA MET A 53 15.13 -2.02 -0.80
C MET A 53 16.58 -1.72 -0.40
N GLY A 54 17.45 -2.71 -0.22
CA GLY A 54 18.83 -2.51 0.22
C GLY A 54 18.95 -1.85 1.60
N ILE A 55 17.97 -2.05 2.47
CA ILE A 55 17.94 -1.60 3.87
C ILE A 55 18.58 -2.69 4.74
N SER A 56 19.41 -2.30 5.72
CA SER A 56 20.01 -3.25 6.67
C SER A 56 18.93 -3.94 7.51
N GLU A 57 19.15 -5.18 7.93
CA GLU A 57 18.19 -5.91 8.79
C GLU A 57 17.97 -5.23 10.14
N GLU A 58 19.03 -4.59 10.67
CA GLU A 58 19.04 -3.87 11.96
C GLU A 58 18.32 -2.51 11.88
N ASP A 59 18.11 -1.96 10.67
CA ASP A 59 17.44 -0.69 10.47
C ASP A 59 15.93 -0.86 10.43
N PHE A 60 15.18 0.19 10.77
CA PHE A 60 13.72 0.21 10.63
C PHE A 60 13.28 0.13 9.17
N LEU A 61 12.15 -0.53 8.89
CA LEU A 61 11.62 -0.62 7.52
C LEU A 61 11.14 0.76 7.07
N LEU A 62 10.43 1.52 7.92
CA LEU A 62 9.94 2.88 7.66
C LEU A 62 11.07 3.93 7.77
N CYS A 63 12.28 3.59 7.34
CA CYS A 63 13.39 4.52 7.18
C CYS A 63 13.16 5.50 6.01
N GLU A 64 14.04 6.48 5.85
CA GLU A 64 13.95 7.54 4.83
C GLU A 64 13.72 7.00 3.42
N LYS A 65 14.40 5.90 3.06
CA LYS A 65 14.24 5.26 1.75
C LYS A 65 12.82 4.75 1.52
N PHE A 66 12.15 4.28 2.58
CA PHE A 66 10.77 3.81 2.52
C PHE A 66 9.77 4.96 2.61
N THR A 67 10.02 5.99 3.42
CA THR A 67 9.08 7.11 3.58
C THR A 67 8.91 7.94 2.30
N ALA A 68 9.82 7.81 1.33
CA ALA A 68 9.61 8.33 -0.03
C ALA A 68 8.36 7.74 -0.72
N LEU A 69 7.87 6.58 -0.27
CA LEU A 69 6.64 5.93 -0.76
C LEU A 69 5.38 6.36 0.02
N ALA A 70 5.50 7.26 1.01
CA ALA A 70 4.36 7.69 1.82
C ALA A 70 3.28 8.34 0.96
N GLY A 71 2.03 7.88 1.07
CA GLY A 71 0.91 8.34 0.26
C GLY A 71 0.78 7.61 -1.08
N THR A 72 1.59 6.57 -1.35
CA THR A 72 1.53 5.75 -2.57
C THR A 72 1.04 4.34 -2.30
N SER A 73 0.41 3.70 -3.30
CA SER A 73 -0.15 2.34 -3.15
C SER A 73 0.88 1.31 -2.71
N SER A 74 2.16 1.50 -3.02
CA SER A 74 3.27 0.62 -2.62
C SER A 74 3.89 0.92 -1.25
N GLY A 75 3.48 2.01 -0.60
CA GLY A 75 3.99 2.43 0.70
C GLY A 75 3.01 2.16 1.84
N ASP A 76 1.76 2.61 1.67
CA ASP A 76 0.82 2.80 2.79
C ASP A 76 0.29 1.53 3.46
N TRP A 77 0.38 0.37 2.80
CA TRP A 77 -0.09 -0.90 3.38
C TRP A 77 0.90 -1.52 4.37
N TYR A 78 2.21 -1.27 4.23
CA TYR A 78 3.20 -1.75 5.19
C TYR A 78 3.03 -1.16 6.59
N PRO A 79 2.87 0.16 6.77
CA PRO A 79 2.56 0.74 8.08
C PRO A 79 1.31 0.14 8.74
N ILE A 80 0.28 -0.17 7.96
CA ILE A 80 -0.94 -0.82 8.47
C ILE A 80 -0.61 -2.22 9.00
N GLY A 81 0.12 -3.04 8.22
CA GLY A 81 0.55 -4.36 8.66
C GLY A 81 1.48 -4.32 9.89
N LEU A 82 2.50 -3.46 9.87
CA LEU A 82 3.46 -3.30 10.97
C LEU A 82 2.79 -2.85 12.27
N SER A 83 1.89 -1.86 12.19
CA SER A 83 1.14 -1.33 13.32
C SER A 83 0.18 -2.39 13.88
N GLY A 84 -0.51 -3.12 13.00
CA GLY A 84 -1.37 -4.23 13.39
C GLY A 84 -0.62 -5.38 14.10
N LEU A 85 0.66 -5.57 13.77
CA LEU A 85 1.59 -6.50 14.42
C LEU A 85 2.28 -5.92 15.66
N GLU A 86 2.08 -4.63 15.97
CA GLU A 86 2.77 -3.90 17.03
C GLU A 86 4.30 -3.99 16.95
N LYS A 87 4.85 -3.98 15.73
CA LYS A 87 6.30 -3.94 15.53
C LYS A 87 6.84 -2.55 15.84
N ASP A 88 7.97 -2.46 16.53
CA ASP A 88 8.69 -1.20 16.68
C ASP A 88 9.27 -0.77 15.32
N ASP A 89 8.91 0.43 14.86
CA ASP A 89 9.40 1.01 13.61
C ASP A 89 9.29 2.56 13.65
N ASN A 90 9.75 3.26 12.62
CA ASN A 90 9.75 4.73 12.57
C ASN A 90 8.41 5.30 12.07
N TYR A 91 7.35 5.05 12.83
CA TYR A 91 6.00 5.53 12.52
C TYR A 91 5.90 7.05 12.43
N ILE A 92 6.59 7.77 13.31
CA ILE A 92 6.57 9.24 13.32
C ILE A 92 7.24 9.79 12.05
N GLY A 93 8.36 9.21 11.62
CA GLY A 93 9.01 9.59 10.36
C GLY A 93 8.14 9.32 9.13
N TYR A 94 7.40 8.21 9.12
CA TYR A 94 6.44 7.92 8.05
C TYR A 94 5.26 8.89 8.07
N LEU A 95 4.62 9.10 9.22
CA LEU A 95 3.50 10.01 9.41
C LEU A 95 3.87 11.43 8.97
N ALA A 96 5.06 11.89 9.35
CA ALA A 96 5.59 13.19 8.99
C ALA A 96 5.74 13.34 7.47
N SER A 97 6.25 12.32 6.78
CA SER A 97 6.39 12.31 5.31
C SER A 97 5.04 12.22 4.60
N LEU A 98 4.10 11.43 5.16
CA LEU A 98 2.73 11.30 4.67
C LEU A 98 2.00 12.64 4.75
N LYS A 99 2.08 13.32 5.90
CA LYS A 99 1.53 14.67 6.11
C LYS A 99 2.06 15.65 5.07
N ASP A 100 3.38 15.71 4.89
CA ASP A 100 4.00 16.63 3.92
C ASP A 100 3.52 16.36 2.49
N ASN A 101 3.41 15.08 2.10
CA ASN A 101 2.91 14.71 0.78
C ASN A 101 1.44 15.15 0.57
N ILE A 102 0.58 14.95 1.58
CA ILE A 102 -0.82 15.36 1.51
C ILE A 102 -0.95 16.87 1.38
N GLU A 103 -0.30 17.64 2.26
CA GLU A 103 -0.36 19.11 2.24
C GLU A 103 0.14 19.67 0.92
N ARG A 104 1.24 19.10 0.39
CA ARG A 104 1.75 19.46 -0.93
C ARG A 104 0.74 19.20 -2.05
N ARG A 105 0.12 18.02 -2.10
CA ARG A 105 -0.89 17.68 -3.12
C ARG A 105 -2.14 18.56 -3.01
N TYR A 106 -2.57 18.90 -1.79
CA TYR A 106 -3.67 19.84 -1.61
C TYR A 106 -3.32 21.25 -2.11
N ALA A 107 -2.09 21.71 -1.90
CA ALA A 107 -1.63 23.01 -2.41
C ALA A 107 -1.45 23.02 -3.95
N GLU A 108 -0.92 21.94 -4.53
CA GLU A 108 -0.60 21.87 -5.97
C GLU A 108 -1.81 21.49 -6.83
N ASP A 109 -2.61 20.51 -6.38
CA ASP A 109 -3.65 19.86 -7.17
C ASP A 109 -5.07 20.12 -6.64
N GLY A 110 -5.22 20.77 -5.47
CA GLY A 110 -6.50 21.01 -4.81
C GLY A 110 -7.10 19.77 -4.12
N GLY A 111 -6.34 18.69 -3.96
CA GLY A 111 -6.74 17.44 -3.32
C GLY A 111 -5.79 16.29 -3.66
N LEU A 112 -6.22 15.03 -3.44
CA LEU A 112 -5.41 13.86 -3.81
C LEU A 112 -5.64 13.48 -5.28
N ASP A 113 -6.70 12.74 -5.61
CA ASP A 113 -7.00 12.31 -6.99
C ASP A 113 -8.41 12.71 -7.41
N ARG A 114 -8.57 13.35 -8.56
CA ARG A 114 -9.88 13.85 -9.00
C ARG A 114 -10.94 12.75 -9.14
N VAL A 115 -10.57 11.51 -9.43
CA VAL A 115 -11.48 10.38 -9.61
C VAL A 115 -11.32 9.36 -8.49
N LYS A 116 -10.08 9.05 -8.09
CA LYS A 116 -9.77 7.92 -7.22
C LYS A 116 -9.99 8.20 -5.73
N ALA A 117 -11.23 8.05 -5.25
CA ALA A 117 -11.55 8.21 -3.83
C ALA A 117 -10.72 7.27 -2.92
N THR A 118 -10.31 6.09 -3.41
CA THR A 118 -9.44 5.16 -2.66
C THR A 118 -8.10 5.75 -2.23
N GLU A 119 -7.63 6.81 -2.89
CA GLU A 119 -6.43 7.52 -2.46
C GLU A 119 -6.61 8.20 -1.09
N TRP A 120 -7.78 8.79 -0.81
CA TRP A 120 -8.08 9.33 0.52
C TRP A 120 -8.23 8.22 1.54
N HIS A 121 -8.95 7.15 1.20
CA HIS A 121 -9.23 6.07 2.13
C HIS A 121 -7.94 5.38 2.59
N ARG A 122 -7.07 4.99 1.65
CA ARG A 122 -5.76 4.37 1.94
C ARG A 122 -4.87 5.30 2.75
N THR A 123 -4.80 6.57 2.37
CA THR A 123 -3.99 7.58 3.06
C THR A 123 -4.49 7.81 4.49
N ALA A 124 -5.81 7.88 4.70
CA ALA A 124 -6.41 8.05 6.02
C ALA A 124 -6.12 6.84 6.93
N LEU A 125 -6.26 5.61 6.42
CA LEU A 125 -5.94 4.39 7.17
C LEU A 125 -4.45 4.31 7.51
N SER A 126 -3.56 4.67 6.58
CA SER A 126 -2.12 4.73 6.85
C SER A 126 -1.76 5.82 7.87
N MET A 127 -2.45 6.95 7.86
CA MET A 127 -2.28 8.01 8.84
C MET A 127 -2.67 7.52 10.23
N LEU A 128 -3.81 6.84 10.35
CA LEU A 128 -4.26 6.22 11.59
C LEU A 128 -3.27 5.17 12.10
N ALA A 129 -2.79 4.28 11.23
CA ALA A 129 -1.82 3.25 11.57
C ALA A 129 -0.49 3.80 12.09
N THR A 130 -0.12 5.01 11.67
CA THR A 130 1.10 5.70 12.09
C THR A 130 0.87 6.71 13.24
N GLY A 131 -0.36 6.76 13.79
CA GLY A 131 -0.70 7.55 14.98
C GLY A 131 -1.23 8.96 14.71
N GLY A 132 -1.50 9.32 13.45
CA GLY A 132 -2.08 10.61 13.07
C GLY A 132 -3.61 10.62 13.06
N ASP A 133 -4.20 11.82 13.06
CA ASP A 133 -5.64 12.03 12.90
C ASP A 133 -5.97 12.56 11.49
N PRO A 134 -6.64 11.76 10.63
CA PRO A 134 -6.96 12.15 9.25
C PRO A 134 -7.98 13.29 9.14
N THR A 135 -8.57 13.75 10.24
CA THR A 135 -9.55 14.85 10.24
C THR A 135 -8.96 16.21 10.58
N THR A 136 -7.77 16.24 11.21
CA THR A 136 -7.21 17.47 11.78
C THR A 136 -5.73 17.70 11.49
N LEU A 137 -4.98 16.65 11.12
CA LEU A 137 -3.52 16.74 11.10
C LEU A 137 -2.96 17.64 9.99
N CYS A 138 -3.59 17.68 8.81
CA CYS A 138 -3.07 18.39 7.64
C CYS A 138 -3.71 19.76 7.49
N LYS A 139 -2.99 20.71 6.89
CA LYS A 139 -3.50 22.04 6.53
C LYS A 139 -3.28 22.37 5.05
N ASP A 140 -4.22 23.10 4.47
CA ASP A 140 -4.08 23.65 3.12
C ASP A 140 -3.14 24.88 3.10
N GLU A 141 -2.90 25.43 1.91
CA GLU A 141 -2.06 26.63 1.73
C GLU A 141 -2.58 27.89 2.46
N ASN A 142 -3.87 27.91 2.81
CA ASN A 142 -4.53 29.00 3.52
C ASN A 142 -4.54 28.78 5.05
N GLY A 143 -4.01 27.65 5.52
CA GLY A 143 -3.99 27.26 6.92
C GLY A 143 -5.30 26.64 7.42
N ASN A 144 -6.24 26.32 6.53
CA ASN A 144 -7.46 25.59 6.89
C ASN A 144 -7.16 24.11 7.09
N THR A 145 -7.85 23.49 8.03
CA THR A 145 -7.74 22.05 8.28
C THR A 145 -8.23 21.24 7.08
N ILE A 146 -7.41 20.28 6.66
CA ILE A 146 -7.77 19.24 5.69
C ILE A 146 -8.38 18.07 6.46
N ASN A 147 -9.60 17.67 6.09
CA ASN A 147 -10.27 16.50 6.64
C ASN A 147 -10.42 15.42 5.56
N LEU A 148 -9.55 14.42 5.60
CA LEU A 148 -9.51 13.34 4.61
C LEU A 148 -10.76 12.47 4.63
N ILE A 149 -11.42 12.33 5.79
CA ILE A 149 -12.66 11.56 5.93
C ILE A 149 -13.82 12.32 5.27
N ALA A 150 -13.89 13.63 5.49
CA ALA A 150 -14.88 14.47 4.82
C ALA A 150 -14.69 14.47 3.30
N ASP A 151 -13.50 14.89 2.85
CA ASP A 151 -13.19 15.12 1.44
C ASP A 151 -13.22 13.82 0.62
N GLY A 152 -12.74 12.74 1.24
CA GLY A 152 -12.61 11.42 0.62
C GLY A 152 -13.89 10.59 0.64
N VAL A 153 -14.74 10.77 1.66
CA VAL A 153 -15.91 9.91 1.90
C VAL A 153 -17.23 10.67 1.81
N TYR A 154 -17.69 11.29 2.90
CA TYR A 154 -19.08 11.75 3.02
C TYR A 154 -19.37 13.06 2.26
N ASN A 155 -18.35 13.87 1.98
CA ASN A 155 -18.45 15.07 1.13
C ASN A 155 -17.83 14.88 -0.24
N ARG A 156 -17.36 13.67 -0.57
CA ARG A 156 -16.72 13.37 -1.86
C ARG A 156 -17.61 13.75 -3.04
N GLY A 157 -18.92 13.51 -2.89
CA GLY A 157 -19.97 13.81 -3.87
C GLY A 157 -20.05 15.27 -4.32
N ASN A 158 -19.47 16.22 -3.56
CA ASN A 158 -19.36 17.62 -3.97
C ASN A 158 -18.41 17.82 -5.16
N ILE A 159 -17.47 16.90 -5.37
CA ILE A 159 -16.47 16.95 -6.45
C ILE A 159 -16.71 15.83 -7.46
N SER A 160 -16.91 14.60 -6.99
CA SER A 160 -17.14 13.40 -7.81
C SER A 160 -17.90 12.37 -7.00
N SER A 161 -18.63 11.46 -7.65
CA SER A 161 -19.27 10.34 -6.93
C SER A 161 -18.24 9.56 -6.12
N LEU A 162 -18.56 9.20 -4.87
CA LEU A 162 -17.75 8.29 -4.07
C LEU A 162 -17.55 6.94 -4.80
N GLY A 163 -18.57 6.51 -5.54
CA GLY A 163 -18.54 5.33 -6.41
C GLY A 163 -17.92 5.52 -7.79
N ALA A 164 -17.19 6.60 -8.06
CA ALA A 164 -16.62 6.86 -9.40
C ALA A 164 -15.62 5.77 -9.85
N GLN A 165 -14.98 5.07 -8.90
CA GLN A 165 -14.14 3.89 -9.16
C GLN A 165 -14.93 2.56 -9.08
N GLY A 166 -16.26 2.61 -9.17
CA GLY A 166 -17.11 1.46 -8.91
C GLY A 166 -17.20 1.14 -7.42
N ILE A 167 -17.49 -0.13 -7.13
CA ILE A 167 -17.79 -0.59 -5.76
C ILE A 167 -16.65 -0.34 -4.77
N SER A 168 -15.39 -0.36 -5.23
CA SER A 168 -14.21 -0.13 -4.39
C SER A 168 -14.23 1.23 -3.70
N GLY A 169 -14.81 2.26 -4.33
CA GLY A 169 -14.96 3.58 -3.72
C GLY A 169 -15.88 3.54 -2.50
N TRP A 170 -17.02 2.86 -2.61
CA TRP A 170 -17.97 2.68 -1.51
C TRP A 170 -17.40 1.82 -0.39
N ILE A 171 -16.78 0.68 -0.74
CA ILE A 171 -16.17 -0.27 0.21
C ILE A 171 -15.11 0.44 1.07
N TRP A 172 -14.08 1.00 0.44
CA TRP A 172 -12.99 1.64 1.17
C TRP A 172 -13.44 2.92 1.86
N GLY A 173 -14.47 3.60 1.32
CA GLY A 173 -15.07 4.77 1.95
C GLY A 173 -15.73 4.41 3.28
N LEU A 174 -16.50 3.31 3.31
CA LEU A 174 -17.11 2.82 4.54
C LEU A 174 -16.04 2.33 5.55
N ILE A 175 -15.02 1.60 5.09
CA ILE A 175 -13.89 1.19 5.95
C ILE A 175 -13.20 2.42 6.56
N ALA A 176 -12.90 3.45 5.77
CA ALA A 176 -12.26 4.66 6.27
C ALA A 176 -13.17 5.43 7.25
N LEU A 177 -14.46 5.54 6.95
CA LEU A 177 -15.44 6.19 7.81
C LEU A 177 -15.64 5.47 9.15
N ASP A 178 -15.64 4.14 9.14
CA ASP A 178 -15.86 3.33 10.34
C ASP A 178 -14.57 3.00 11.10
N SER A 179 -13.40 3.35 10.54
CA SER A 179 -12.10 3.12 11.17
C SER A 179 -11.94 3.73 12.55
N ARG A 180 -12.65 4.82 12.85
CA ARG A 180 -12.85 5.36 14.20
C ARG A 180 -14.32 5.68 14.49
N PHE A 181 -15.24 5.07 13.75
CA PHE A 181 -16.68 5.39 13.80
C PHE A 181 -16.96 6.90 13.70
N TYR A 182 -16.38 7.56 12.69
CA TYR A 182 -16.50 9.01 12.52
C TYR A 182 -17.97 9.44 12.37
N GLU A 183 -18.34 10.52 13.05
CA GLU A 183 -19.66 11.13 12.89
C GLU A 183 -19.80 11.73 11.48
N VAL A 184 -20.98 11.57 10.90
CA VAL A 184 -21.33 12.16 9.60
C VAL A 184 -22.29 13.32 9.87
N PRO A 185 -21.94 14.56 9.51
CA PRO A 185 -22.84 15.71 9.66
C PRO A 185 -24.16 15.51 8.89
N GLU A 186 -25.26 16.06 9.41
CA GLU A 186 -26.59 15.95 8.76
C GLU A 186 -26.64 16.58 7.36
N ASP A 187 -25.78 17.57 7.09
CA ASP A 187 -25.66 18.27 5.80
C ASP A 187 -24.59 17.67 4.87
N ALA A 188 -23.99 16.53 5.25
CA ALA A 188 -23.06 15.81 4.39
C ALA A 188 -23.73 15.33 3.09
N TYR A 189 -22.94 15.21 2.01
CA TYR A 189 -23.46 14.75 0.73
C TYR A 189 -23.98 13.30 0.79
N TYR A 190 -23.25 12.42 1.47
CA TYR A 190 -23.63 11.02 1.71
C TYR A 190 -23.76 10.78 3.21
N SER A 191 -24.88 10.19 3.63
CA SER A 191 -24.96 9.54 4.94
C SER A 191 -24.23 8.19 4.93
N ARG A 192 -23.93 7.65 6.11
CA ARG A 192 -23.41 6.28 6.23
C ARG A 192 -24.39 5.26 5.65
N GLU A 193 -25.68 5.47 5.86
CA GLU A 193 -26.75 4.67 5.31
C GLU A 193 -26.76 4.65 3.79
N ASP A 194 -26.51 5.80 3.14
CA ASP A 194 -26.42 5.88 1.68
C ASP A 194 -25.27 5.00 1.18
N ILE A 195 -24.11 5.07 1.83
CA ILE A 195 -22.93 4.28 1.48
C ILE A 195 -23.21 2.78 1.65
N ILE A 196 -23.77 2.38 2.79
CA ILE A 196 -24.15 0.97 3.03
C ILE A 196 -25.13 0.52 1.95
N LYS A 197 -26.18 1.29 1.69
CA LYS A 197 -27.20 0.95 0.69
C LYS A 197 -26.61 0.81 -0.72
N GLU A 198 -25.66 1.66 -1.10
CA GLU A 198 -24.94 1.58 -2.38
C GLU A 198 -24.04 0.34 -2.48
N ILE A 199 -23.53 -0.18 -1.37
CA ILE A 199 -22.82 -1.47 -1.34
C ILE A 199 -23.83 -2.61 -1.50
N LEU A 200 -24.90 -2.64 -0.70
CA LEU A 200 -25.89 -3.72 -0.72
C LEU A 200 -26.60 -3.85 -2.09
N SER A 201 -26.84 -2.73 -2.78
CA SER A 201 -27.46 -2.70 -4.11
C SER A 201 -26.62 -3.34 -5.22
N ARG A 202 -25.37 -3.74 -4.93
CA ARG A 202 -24.43 -4.34 -5.88
C ARG A 202 -24.25 -5.84 -5.68
N GLN A 203 -24.96 -6.43 -4.73
CA GLN A 203 -24.93 -7.88 -4.55
C GLN A 203 -25.43 -8.57 -5.81
N LEU A 204 -24.78 -9.66 -6.18
CA LEU A 204 -25.15 -10.49 -7.32
C LEU A 204 -26.10 -11.61 -6.91
N ASP A 205 -26.78 -12.22 -7.89
CA ASP A 205 -27.73 -13.32 -7.65
C ASP A 205 -27.09 -14.55 -6.98
N ASP A 206 -25.77 -14.72 -7.11
CA ASP A 206 -25.00 -15.79 -6.45
C ASP A 206 -24.57 -15.45 -5.01
N GLY A 207 -25.03 -14.31 -4.48
CA GLY A 207 -24.85 -13.88 -3.09
C GLY A 207 -23.57 -13.08 -2.82
N GLY A 208 -22.62 -13.03 -3.76
CA GLY A 208 -21.39 -12.27 -3.60
C GLY A 208 -21.37 -10.97 -4.41
N PHE A 209 -20.17 -10.46 -4.67
CA PHE A 209 -19.93 -9.16 -5.29
C PHE A 209 -18.81 -9.25 -6.32
N ALA A 210 -18.80 -8.32 -7.27
CA ALA A 210 -17.74 -8.20 -8.27
C ALA A 210 -17.45 -6.74 -8.61
N LEU A 211 -16.25 -6.48 -9.12
CA LEU A 211 -15.89 -5.15 -9.62
C LEU A 211 -16.72 -4.81 -10.88
N SER A 212 -16.98 -5.81 -11.71
CA SER A 212 -17.84 -5.74 -12.88
C SER A 212 -18.37 -7.13 -13.26
N GLY A 213 -19.39 -7.17 -14.12
CA GLY A 213 -20.01 -8.43 -14.57
C GLY A 213 -21.04 -8.97 -13.59
N SER A 214 -21.36 -10.26 -13.76
CA SER A 214 -22.44 -10.95 -13.04
C SER A 214 -21.96 -12.21 -12.31
N VAL A 215 -20.66 -12.35 -12.12
CA VAL A 215 -20.04 -13.49 -11.43
C VAL A 215 -19.23 -12.94 -10.28
N SER A 216 -19.48 -13.45 -9.07
CA SER A 216 -18.76 -13.01 -7.89
C SER A 216 -17.26 -13.24 -7.98
N ASP A 217 -16.52 -12.24 -7.50
CA ASP A 217 -15.08 -12.25 -7.35
C ASP A 217 -14.73 -12.36 -5.85
N PRO A 218 -13.81 -13.25 -5.45
CA PRO A 218 -13.48 -13.44 -4.04
C PRO A 218 -12.90 -12.20 -3.38
N ASP A 219 -12.10 -11.38 -4.07
CA ASP A 219 -11.48 -10.18 -3.49
C ASP A 219 -12.56 -9.16 -3.15
N ILE A 220 -13.41 -8.83 -4.12
CA ILE A 220 -14.47 -7.84 -3.93
C ILE A 220 -15.51 -8.33 -2.92
N THR A 221 -15.87 -9.61 -2.97
CA THR A 221 -16.81 -10.19 -2.00
C THR A 221 -16.25 -10.11 -0.58
N ALA A 222 -14.98 -10.46 -0.38
CA ALA A 222 -14.33 -10.38 0.93
C ALA A 222 -14.17 -8.94 1.40
N MET A 223 -13.78 -8.01 0.54
CA MET A 223 -13.66 -6.59 0.89
C MET A 223 -15.02 -5.97 1.26
N VAL A 224 -16.12 -6.38 0.61
CA VAL A 224 -17.47 -5.96 1.04
C VAL A 224 -17.79 -6.46 2.44
N ILE A 225 -17.47 -7.71 2.77
CA ILE A 225 -17.65 -8.23 4.12
C ILE A 225 -16.84 -7.42 5.13
N GLN A 226 -15.58 -7.08 4.82
CA GLN A 226 -14.75 -6.23 5.69
C GLN A 226 -15.40 -4.87 5.97
N ALA A 227 -15.96 -4.23 4.93
CA ALA A 227 -16.62 -2.93 5.05
C ALA A 227 -17.93 -2.99 5.84
N LEU A 228 -18.69 -4.08 5.69
CA LEU A 228 -20.00 -4.25 6.32
C LEU A 228 -19.93 -4.89 7.72
N ALA A 229 -18.81 -5.54 8.08
CA ALA A 229 -18.63 -6.20 9.36
C ALA A 229 -18.95 -5.35 10.61
N PRO A 230 -18.62 -4.05 10.67
CA PRO A 230 -19.03 -3.17 11.77
C PRO A 230 -20.56 -3.12 11.99
N HIS A 231 -21.35 -3.36 10.95
CA HIS A 231 -22.81 -3.29 10.92
C HIS A 231 -23.50 -4.66 10.97
N TYR A 232 -22.73 -5.75 11.12
CA TYR A 232 -23.28 -7.13 11.13
C TYR A 232 -24.31 -7.33 12.24
N ASN A 233 -24.13 -6.67 13.39
CA ASN A 233 -25.01 -6.75 14.55
C ASN A 233 -26.11 -5.68 14.61
N ASP A 234 -26.38 -4.96 13.51
CA ASP A 234 -27.51 -4.05 13.40
C ASP A 234 -28.79 -4.79 12.93
N GLU A 235 -29.95 -4.39 13.46
CA GLU A 235 -31.28 -4.85 13.07
C GLU A 235 -31.86 -4.08 11.89
N LYS A 236 -31.20 -2.98 11.49
CA LYS A 236 -31.64 -2.13 10.38
C LYS A 236 -31.78 -2.92 9.08
N SER A 237 -32.95 -2.80 8.46
CA SER A 237 -33.25 -3.34 7.14
C SER A 237 -33.15 -2.27 6.07
N TYR A 238 -32.57 -2.63 4.93
CA TYR A 238 -32.37 -1.75 3.78
C TYR A 238 -33.19 -2.27 2.60
N THR A 239 -33.88 -1.36 1.91
CA THR A 239 -34.60 -1.66 0.67
C THR A 239 -33.87 -1.04 -0.51
N TYR A 240 -33.47 -1.86 -1.47
CA TYR A 240 -32.67 -1.47 -2.64
C TYR A 240 -32.98 -2.37 -3.84
N THR A 241 -32.65 -1.90 -5.05
CA THR A 241 -32.84 -2.66 -6.28
C THR A 241 -31.53 -3.36 -6.66
N LEU A 242 -31.60 -4.66 -6.95
CA LEU A 242 -30.42 -5.45 -7.36
C LEU A 242 -30.07 -5.24 -8.84
N PRO A 243 -28.80 -5.41 -9.25
CA PRO A 243 -28.37 -5.22 -10.63
C PRO A 243 -29.10 -6.20 -11.57
N GLY A 244 -29.64 -5.70 -12.68
CA GLY A 244 -30.31 -6.54 -13.68
C GLY A 244 -31.70 -7.07 -13.29
N THR A 245 -32.20 -6.75 -12.10
CA THR A 245 -33.53 -7.13 -11.64
C THR A 245 -34.55 -5.99 -11.80
N LYS A 246 -35.85 -6.31 -11.75
CA LYS A 246 -36.95 -5.32 -11.76
C LYS A 246 -37.63 -5.15 -10.41
N GLY A 247 -37.14 -5.80 -9.36
CA GLY A 247 -37.76 -5.83 -8.03
C GLY A 247 -36.81 -5.35 -6.94
N ASP A 248 -37.38 -4.83 -5.87
CA ASP A 248 -36.63 -4.43 -4.69
C ASP A 248 -36.36 -5.65 -3.80
N LYS A 249 -35.15 -5.69 -3.21
CA LYS A 249 -34.77 -6.58 -2.11
C LYS A 249 -34.82 -5.78 -0.81
N THR A 250 -35.37 -6.38 0.24
CA THR A 250 -35.28 -5.88 1.62
C THR A 250 -34.50 -6.88 2.44
N ALA A 251 -33.37 -6.47 3.00
CA ALA A 251 -32.51 -7.32 3.81
C ALA A 251 -31.74 -6.51 4.87
N THR A 252 -31.31 -7.17 5.94
CA THR A 252 -30.34 -6.62 6.89
C THR A 252 -28.91 -6.81 6.35
N VAL A 253 -27.94 -6.09 6.93
CA VAL A 253 -26.52 -6.27 6.60
C VAL A 253 -26.07 -7.71 6.90
N ARG A 254 -26.53 -8.29 8.02
CA ARG A 254 -26.26 -9.69 8.38
C ARG A 254 -26.61 -10.65 7.26
N THR A 255 -27.84 -10.60 6.74
CA THR A 255 -28.29 -11.50 5.67
C THR A 255 -27.40 -11.41 4.43
N VAL A 256 -26.98 -10.20 4.05
CA VAL A 256 -26.10 -9.99 2.89
C VAL A 256 -24.69 -10.54 3.15
N ILE A 257 -24.15 -10.36 4.35
CA ILE A 257 -22.86 -10.94 4.74
C ILE A 257 -22.93 -12.48 4.75
N ASP A 258 -24.00 -13.08 5.28
CA ASP A 258 -24.15 -14.54 5.35
C ASP A 258 -24.22 -15.16 3.94
N GLU A 259 -24.94 -14.53 3.02
CA GLU A 259 -24.97 -14.92 1.61
C GLU A 259 -23.58 -14.81 0.96
N ALA A 260 -22.84 -13.73 1.26
CA ALA A 260 -21.48 -13.51 0.76
C ALA A 260 -20.45 -14.51 1.34
N LEU A 261 -20.55 -14.87 2.63
CA LEU A 261 -19.71 -15.90 3.26
C LEU A 261 -19.95 -17.28 2.63
N ASN A 262 -21.21 -17.65 2.43
CA ASN A 262 -21.57 -18.87 1.71
C ASN A 262 -20.98 -18.87 0.30
N ARG A 263 -21.02 -17.71 -0.39
CA ARG A 263 -20.41 -17.58 -1.71
C ARG A 263 -18.89 -17.76 -1.67
N LEU A 264 -18.19 -17.12 -0.74
CA LEU A 264 -16.74 -17.30 -0.57
C LEU A 264 -16.38 -18.76 -0.27
N SER A 265 -17.09 -19.41 0.66
CA SER A 265 -16.87 -20.83 0.95
C SER A 265 -17.04 -21.71 -0.29
N SER A 266 -17.97 -21.38 -1.20
CA SER A 266 -18.15 -22.11 -2.47
C SER A 266 -17.06 -21.87 -3.52
N LEU A 267 -16.39 -20.71 -3.45
CA LEU A 267 -15.34 -20.31 -4.40
C LEU A 267 -13.95 -20.85 -4.01
N GLN A 268 -13.77 -21.24 -2.74
CA GLN A 268 -12.51 -21.77 -2.25
C GLN A 268 -12.14 -23.09 -2.95
N LEU A 269 -10.88 -23.20 -3.36
CA LEU A 269 -10.33 -24.38 -4.01
C LEU A 269 -9.98 -25.48 -2.99
N ASP A 270 -9.80 -26.71 -3.48
CA ASP A 270 -9.33 -27.85 -2.68
C ASP A 270 -7.98 -27.61 -1.99
N THR A 271 -7.20 -26.66 -2.50
CA THR A 271 -5.90 -26.23 -1.97
C THR A 271 -6.00 -25.14 -0.90
N GLY A 272 -7.22 -24.73 -0.52
CA GLY A 272 -7.47 -23.69 0.48
C GLY A 272 -7.40 -22.25 -0.05
N ASP A 273 -6.90 -22.03 -1.27
CA ASP A 273 -6.78 -20.72 -1.92
C ASP A 273 -7.92 -20.42 -2.91
N TYR A 274 -7.79 -19.33 -3.67
CA TYR A 274 -8.84 -18.78 -4.53
C TYR A 274 -8.34 -18.46 -5.94
N ARG A 275 -9.29 -18.29 -6.86
CA ARG A 275 -9.05 -17.69 -8.18
C ARG A 275 -9.79 -16.37 -8.28
N SER A 276 -9.07 -15.33 -8.71
CA SER A 276 -9.63 -14.07 -9.18
C SER A 276 -9.17 -13.84 -10.62
N TRP A 277 -10.07 -13.38 -11.49
CA TRP A 277 -9.80 -13.16 -12.92
C TRP A 277 -9.13 -14.36 -13.64
N GLY A 278 -9.46 -15.58 -13.22
CA GLY A 278 -8.93 -16.83 -13.79
C GLY A 278 -7.59 -17.29 -13.21
N LEU A 279 -6.88 -16.42 -12.48
CA LEU A 279 -5.58 -16.72 -11.87
C LEU A 279 -5.72 -17.03 -10.39
N ARG A 280 -5.00 -18.08 -9.96
CA ARG A 280 -4.79 -18.35 -8.54
C ARG A 280 -3.84 -17.29 -7.99
N ASN A 281 -4.16 -16.67 -6.87
CA ASN A 281 -3.31 -15.63 -6.31
C ASN A 281 -3.39 -15.57 -4.77
N SER A 282 -2.32 -15.05 -4.15
CA SER A 282 -2.23 -14.88 -2.69
C SER A 282 -3.16 -13.80 -2.16
N GLY A 283 -3.37 -12.73 -2.92
CA GLY A 283 -4.16 -11.57 -2.51
C GLY A 283 -5.62 -11.93 -2.17
N SER A 284 -6.25 -12.78 -2.96
CA SER A 284 -7.60 -13.29 -2.70
C SER A 284 -7.69 -14.02 -1.37
N VAL A 285 -6.69 -14.84 -1.03
CA VAL A 285 -6.65 -15.55 0.26
C VAL A 285 -6.51 -14.56 1.41
N CYS A 286 -5.63 -13.56 1.27
CA CYS A 286 -5.44 -12.50 2.25
C CYS A 286 -6.74 -11.72 2.52
N GLN A 287 -7.49 -11.34 1.48
CA GLN A 287 -8.76 -10.64 1.65
C GLN A 287 -9.79 -11.47 2.41
N VAL A 288 -9.90 -12.77 2.11
CA VAL A 288 -10.83 -13.67 2.81
C VAL A 288 -10.42 -13.84 4.27
N ILE A 289 -9.13 -14.00 4.57
CA ILE A 289 -8.63 -14.05 5.95
C ILE A 289 -9.05 -12.79 6.72
N VAL A 290 -8.81 -11.60 6.16
CA VAL A 290 -9.19 -10.34 6.82
C VAL A 290 -10.71 -10.20 6.98
N ALA A 291 -11.50 -10.69 6.02
CA ALA A 291 -12.96 -10.70 6.11
C ALA A 291 -13.46 -11.56 7.28
N LEU A 292 -12.94 -12.78 7.42
CA LEU A 292 -13.28 -13.67 8.55
C LEU A 292 -12.85 -13.06 9.89
N CYS A 293 -11.62 -12.58 9.99
CA CYS A 293 -11.13 -11.93 11.20
C CYS A 293 -11.96 -10.68 11.58
N SER A 294 -12.48 -9.94 10.59
CA SER A 294 -13.34 -8.78 10.83
C SER A 294 -14.70 -9.14 11.44
N LEU A 295 -15.15 -10.38 11.29
CA LEU A 295 -16.38 -10.93 11.88
C LEU A 295 -16.12 -11.75 13.15
N GLY A 296 -14.88 -11.85 13.61
CA GLY A 296 -14.52 -12.72 14.74
C GLY A 296 -14.44 -14.21 14.39
N ILE A 297 -14.44 -14.56 13.10
CA ILE A 297 -14.37 -15.94 12.63
C ILE A 297 -12.91 -16.36 12.48
N ASN A 298 -12.54 -17.50 13.05
CA ASN A 298 -11.17 -18.03 12.98
C ASN A 298 -10.91 -18.67 11.59
N PRO A 299 -9.98 -18.12 10.78
CA PRO A 299 -9.75 -18.57 9.40
C PRO A 299 -9.08 -19.95 9.28
N VAL A 300 -8.56 -20.53 10.39
CA VAL A 300 -7.96 -21.88 10.39
C VAL A 300 -8.85 -22.94 11.03
N GLU A 301 -9.91 -22.55 11.75
CA GLU A 301 -10.79 -23.48 12.46
C GLU A 301 -12.21 -23.54 11.90
N ASP A 302 -12.67 -22.51 11.16
CA ASP A 302 -14.02 -22.51 10.61
C ASP A 302 -14.19 -23.57 9.52
N ILE A 303 -15.07 -24.55 9.78
CA ILE A 303 -15.28 -25.70 8.91
C ILE A 303 -15.79 -25.34 7.51
N HIS A 304 -16.45 -24.18 7.34
CA HIS A 304 -16.88 -23.74 6.01
C HIS A 304 -15.69 -23.38 5.12
N PHE A 305 -14.55 -23.02 5.71
CA PHE A 305 -13.34 -22.57 5.03
C PHE A 305 -12.19 -23.58 5.07
N ILE A 306 -12.50 -24.85 5.38
CA ILE A 306 -11.57 -25.97 5.29
C ILE A 306 -11.98 -26.85 4.10
N LYS A 307 -11.15 -26.93 3.07
CA LYS A 307 -11.40 -27.72 1.85
C LYS A 307 -10.37 -28.82 1.71
N ASN A 308 -10.85 -30.06 1.60
CA ASN A 308 -9.98 -31.24 1.47
C ASN A 308 -8.87 -31.30 2.55
N GLY A 309 -9.17 -30.84 3.76
CA GLY A 309 -8.23 -30.76 4.88
C GLY A 309 -7.28 -29.56 4.88
N ASN A 310 -7.33 -28.68 3.86
CA ASN A 310 -6.53 -27.46 3.78
C ASN A 310 -7.32 -26.26 4.30
N THR A 311 -6.67 -25.48 5.16
CA THR A 311 -7.17 -24.20 5.70
C THR A 311 -6.86 -23.03 4.76
N LEU A 312 -7.35 -21.83 5.09
CA LEU A 312 -6.92 -20.60 4.42
C LEU A 312 -5.42 -20.30 4.65
N TRP A 313 -4.87 -20.68 5.81
CA TRP A 313 -3.44 -20.53 6.07
C TRP A 313 -2.61 -21.42 5.14
N ASP A 314 -2.99 -22.69 5.00
CA ASP A 314 -2.34 -23.62 4.06
C ASP A 314 -2.41 -23.06 2.63
N GLY A 315 -3.56 -22.53 2.24
CA GLY A 315 -3.79 -21.89 0.94
C GLY A 315 -3.01 -20.59 0.73
N LEU A 316 -2.64 -19.85 1.77
CA LEU A 316 -1.76 -18.69 1.65
C LEU A 316 -0.29 -19.14 1.55
N MET A 317 0.11 -20.14 2.34
CA MET A 317 1.50 -20.58 2.46
C MET A 317 2.06 -21.25 1.19
N ILE A 318 1.22 -21.70 0.26
CA ILE A 318 1.69 -22.15 -1.06
C ILE A 318 2.39 -21.04 -1.87
N TYR A 319 2.14 -19.76 -1.56
CA TYR A 319 2.73 -18.60 -2.22
C TYR A 319 3.97 -18.07 -1.51
N HIS A 320 4.29 -18.59 -0.32
CA HIS A 320 5.44 -18.19 0.47
C HIS A 320 6.74 -18.68 -0.17
N MET A 321 7.72 -17.79 -0.27
CA MET A 321 8.99 -18.05 -0.95
C MET A 321 10.15 -18.26 0.03
N PRO A 322 11.21 -18.98 -0.37
CA PRO A 322 12.39 -19.21 0.49
C PRO A 322 13.11 -17.93 0.95
N ASP A 323 12.91 -16.80 0.25
CA ASP A 323 13.49 -15.49 0.60
C ASP A 323 12.67 -14.75 1.67
N GLY A 324 11.57 -15.33 2.16
CA GLY A 324 10.65 -14.75 3.14
C GLY A 324 9.54 -13.90 2.54
N GLY A 325 9.56 -13.63 1.23
CA GLY A 325 8.50 -12.92 0.53
C GLY A 325 7.38 -13.85 0.04
N PHE A 326 6.47 -13.28 -0.73
CA PHE A 326 5.34 -14.00 -1.33
C PHE A 326 5.26 -13.70 -2.82
N VAL A 327 5.00 -14.71 -3.65
CA VAL A 327 4.61 -14.46 -5.05
C VAL A 327 3.13 -14.06 -5.12
N ASN A 328 2.78 -13.26 -6.12
CA ASN A 328 1.39 -12.89 -6.33
C ASN A 328 0.59 -14.04 -6.97
N SER A 329 1.12 -14.65 -8.04
CA SER A 329 0.52 -15.79 -8.75
C SER A 329 1.61 -16.76 -9.25
N PHE A 330 1.21 -17.96 -9.66
CA PHE A 330 2.10 -18.96 -10.28
C PHE A 330 2.19 -18.84 -11.81
N ALA A 331 1.52 -17.84 -12.39
CA ALA A 331 1.54 -17.58 -13.82
C ALA A 331 1.93 -16.12 -14.10
N TYR A 332 2.56 -15.90 -15.24
CA TYR A 332 2.76 -14.55 -15.75
C TYR A 332 1.43 -13.92 -16.13
N ASP A 333 1.27 -12.64 -15.80
CA ASP A 333 0.14 -11.81 -16.16
C ASP A 333 0.65 -10.66 -17.05
N GLU A 334 0.22 -10.63 -18.32
CA GLU A 334 0.59 -9.56 -19.25
C GLU A 334 0.02 -8.20 -18.83
N GLU A 335 -1.11 -8.18 -18.12
CA GLU A 335 -1.74 -6.97 -17.59
C GLU A 335 -1.09 -6.49 -16.29
N ASN A 336 -0.33 -7.37 -15.62
CA ASN A 336 0.45 -7.07 -14.43
C ASN A 336 1.89 -7.60 -14.54
N PRO A 337 2.76 -6.94 -15.32
CA PRO A 337 4.13 -7.40 -15.55
C PRO A 337 5.01 -7.41 -14.28
N SER A 338 4.55 -6.82 -13.18
CA SER A 338 5.22 -6.91 -11.87
C SER A 338 4.94 -8.22 -11.12
N SER A 339 3.97 -9.01 -11.59
CA SER A 339 3.63 -10.33 -11.08
C SER A 339 4.47 -11.40 -11.77
N GLU A 340 5.69 -11.58 -11.27
CA GLU A 340 6.60 -12.63 -11.73
C GLU A 340 6.41 -13.89 -10.85
N PRO A 341 6.15 -15.08 -11.44
CA PRO A 341 5.82 -16.29 -10.67
C PRO A 341 7.02 -16.90 -9.94
N ASP A 342 8.23 -16.47 -10.26
CA ASP A 342 9.49 -16.92 -9.68
C ASP A 342 10.10 -15.90 -8.71
N LYS A 343 9.42 -14.77 -8.44
CA LYS A 343 9.92 -13.72 -7.56
C LYS A 343 8.86 -13.21 -6.59
N SER A 344 9.31 -12.98 -5.37
CA SER A 344 8.51 -12.31 -4.36
C SER A 344 8.08 -10.91 -4.82
N ASN A 345 6.83 -10.56 -4.55
CA ASN A 345 6.16 -9.36 -5.01
C ASN A 345 5.77 -8.49 -3.80
N SER A 346 5.95 -7.17 -3.92
CA SER A 346 5.71 -6.25 -2.80
C SER A 346 4.24 -6.22 -2.36
N MET A 347 3.31 -6.24 -3.31
CA MET A 347 1.88 -6.24 -3.01
C MET A 347 1.46 -7.55 -2.35
N ALA A 348 1.96 -8.69 -2.84
CA ALA A 348 1.70 -9.97 -2.18
C ALA A 348 2.24 -9.99 -0.73
N GLY A 349 3.45 -9.45 -0.53
CA GLY A 349 4.08 -9.33 0.79
C GLY A 349 3.28 -8.44 1.75
N GLU A 350 2.92 -7.22 1.35
CA GLU A 350 2.16 -6.31 2.23
C GLU A 350 0.76 -6.85 2.55
N GLN A 351 0.11 -7.55 1.60
CA GLN A 351 -1.19 -8.19 1.82
C GLN A 351 -1.11 -9.38 2.78
N ALA A 352 -0.09 -10.24 2.62
CA ALA A 352 0.16 -11.31 3.58
C ALA A 352 0.48 -10.74 4.97
N LEU A 353 1.25 -9.65 5.05
CA LEU A 353 1.64 -9.02 6.31
C LEU A 353 0.42 -8.55 7.10
N TYR A 354 -0.49 -7.79 6.49
CA TYR A 354 -1.69 -7.31 7.20
C TYR A 354 -2.70 -8.43 7.46
N ALA A 355 -2.75 -9.49 6.64
CA ALA A 355 -3.61 -10.64 6.90
C ALA A 355 -3.14 -11.42 8.13
N ILE A 356 -1.82 -11.62 8.28
CA ILE A 356 -1.21 -12.17 9.49
C ILE A 356 -1.49 -11.27 10.70
N ALA A 357 -1.39 -9.94 10.53
CA ALA A 357 -1.77 -8.99 11.57
C ALA A 357 -3.23 -9.18 12.02
N ALA A 358 -4.16 -9.33 11.08
CA ALA A 358 -5.58 -9.59 11.40
C ALA A 358 -5.76 -10.90 12.20
N MET A 359 -5.07 -11.98 11.82
CA MET A 359 -5.11 -13.26 12.54
C MET A 359 -4.56 -13.14 13.97
N LEU A 360 -3.41 -12.49 14.14
CA LEU A 360 -2.80 -12.27 15.46
C LEU A 360 -3.64 -11.36 16.35
N ARG A 361 -4.27 -10.33 15.78
CA ARG A 361 -5.20 -9.45 16.51
C ARG A 361 -6.43 -10.21 16.99
N LEU A 362 -7.05 -11.01 16.12
CA LEU A 362 -8.17 -11.88 16.50
C LEU A 362 -7.77 -12.83 17.63
N LYS A 363 -6.66 -13.56 17.47
CA LYS A 363 -6.17 -14.54 18.46
C LYS A 363 -5.92 -13.91 19.84
N ASN A 364 -5.48 -12.65 19.86
CA ASN A 364 -5.17 -11.91 21.07
C ASN A 364 -6.35 -11.06 21.60
N GLY A 365 -7.56 -11.23 21.05
CA GLY A 365 -8.75 -10.49 21.49
C GLY A 365 -8.59 -8.97 21.37
N LYS A 366 -7.89 -8.51 20.33
CA LYS A 366 -7.71 -7.09 19.97
C LYS A 366 -8.75 -6.67 18.94
N ARG A 367 -8.87 -5.36 18.73
CA ARG A 367 -9.76 -4.81 17.70
C ARG A 367 -9.38 -5.33 16.30
N ALA A 368 -10.34 -5.40 15.39
CA ALA A 368 -10.11 -5.82 14.00
C ALA A 368 -9.08 -4.93 13.29
N LEU A 369 -8.48 -5.42 12.19
CA LEU A 369 -7.35 -4.75 11.50
C LEU A 369 -7.60 -3.27 11.18
N TYR A 370 -8.80 -2.93 10.69
CA TYR A 370 -9.16 -1.56 10.31
C TYR A 370 -9.95 -0.81 11.39
N ASP A 371 -10.16 -1.38 12.57
CA ASP A 371 -10.71 -0.67 13.71
C ASP A 371 -9.58 0.00 14.49
N PHE A 372 -9.37 1.28 14.20
CA PHE A 372 -8.37 2.16 14.81
C PHE A 372 -8.93 2.93 16.02
N CYS A 373 -10.07 2.53 16.57
CA CYS A 373 -10.45 2.97 17.92
C CYS A 373 -9.40 2.46 18.92
N ASP A 374 -9.19 3.17 20.04
CA ASP A 374 -8.28 2.65 21.06
C ASP A 374 -8.75 1.28 21.54
N GLU A 375 -7.79 0.40 21.85
CA GLU A 375 -8.05 -0.94 22.36
C GLU A 375 -9.01 -0.91 23.56
N MET A 376 -9.94 -1.87 23.59
CA MET A 376 -10.90 -2.00 24.68
C MET A 376 -10.19 -2.20 26.01
N SER A 377 -10.66 -1.51 27.06
CA SER A 377 -10.19 -1.74 28.42
C SER A 377 -10.46 -3.19 28.87
N GLY A 378 -9.73 -3.65 29.89
CA GLY A 378 -9.99 -4.97 30.48
C GLY A 378 -11.42 -5.10 31.02
N GLU A 379 -12.02 -4.01 31.51
CA GLU A 379 -13.40 -3.97 31.98
C GLU A 379 -14.39 -4.15 30.83
N MET A 380 -14.21 -3.40 29.72
CA MET A 380 -15.06 -3.54 28.54
C MET A 380 -14.97 -4.94 27.93
N LYS A 381 -13.75 -5.51 27.83
CA LYS A 381 -13.57 -6.89 27.35
C LYS A 381 -14.32 -7.90 28.22
N ASN A 382 -14.23 -7.79 29.54
CA ASN A 382 -14.95 -8.69 30.46
C ASN A 382 -16.47 -8.55 30.32
N ARG A 383 -16.98 -7.35 30.10
CA ARG A 383 -18.41 -7.11 29.88
C ARG A 383 -18.91 -7.76 28.59
N ILE A 384 -18.17 -7.60 27.49
CA ILE A 384 -18.50 -8.27 26.21
C ILE A 384 -18.43 -9.78 26.36
N MET A 385 -17.41 -10.32 27.03
CA MET A 385 -17.29 -11.77 27.28
C MET A 385 -18.46 -12.31 28.11
N ALA A 386 -18.88 -11.60 29.16
CA ALA A 386 -20.03 -11.99 29.97
C ALA A 386 -21.33 -11.97 29.15
N LEU A 387 -21.53 -10.95 28.31
CA LEU A 387 -22.67 -10.86 27.41
C LEU A 387 -22.69 -12.01 26.40
N VAL A 388 -21.56 -12.30 25.74
CA VAL A 388 -21.43 -13.43 24.80
C VAL A 388 -21.75 -14.76 25.49
N SER A 389 -21.23 -14.97 26.72
CA SER A 389 -21.56 -16.16 27.51
C SER A 389 -23.07 -16.28 27.77
N GLY A 390 -23.73 -15.18 28.15
CA GLY A 390 -25.18 -15.15 28.35
C GLY A 390 -25.97 -15.43 27.07
N ILE A 391 -25.53 -14.88 25.93
CA ILE A 391 -26.15 -15.14 24.62
C ILE A 391 -26.02 -16.61 24.22
N SER A 392 -24.90 -17.28 24.53
CA SER A 392 -24.70 -18.69 24.21
C SER A 392 -25.67 -19.65 24.91
N GLU A 393 -26.28 -19.20 26.02
CA GLU A 393 -27.29 -19.95 26.78
C GLU A 393 -28.72 -19.67 26.28
N VAL A 394 -28.90 -18.74 25.33
CA VAL A 394 -30.22 -18.41 24.78
C VAL A 394 -30.73 -19.55 23.90
N GLY A 395 -31.94 -20.01 24.20
CA GLY A 395 -32.67 -21.01 23.43
C GLY A 395 -34.18 -20.73 23.43
N GLY A 396 -34.97 -21.64 22.86
CA GLY A 396 -36.42 -21.46 22.72
C GLY A 396 -37.17 -21.23 24.04
N ASP A 397 -36.69 -21.86 25.11
CA ASP A 397 -37.31 -21.81 26.44
C ASP A 397 -36.80 -20.66 27.33
N THR A 398 -35.79 -19.88 26.89
CA THR A 398 -35.30 -18.71 27.62
C THR A 398 -36.45 -17.73 27.86
N ASP A 399 -36.61 -17.22 29.08
CA ASP A 399 -37.72 -16.33 29.41
C ASP A 399 -37.56 -14.92 28.81
N GLU A 400 -38.67 -14.19 28.66
CA GLU A 400 -38.67 -12.85 28.06
C GLU A 400 -37.80 -11.84 28.83
N ALA A 401 -37.77 -11.93 30.17
CA ALA A 401 -37.02 -10.99 30.98
C ALA A 401 -35.51 -11.16 30.76
N THR A 402 -35.03 -12.41 30.68
CA THR A 402 -33.63 -12.71 30.33
C THR A 402 -33.25 -12.14 28.96
N VAL A 403 -34.09 -12.34 27.92
CA VAL A 403 -33.83 -11.80 26.57
C VAL A 403 -33.78 -10.27 26.57
N ARG A 404 -34.70 -9.60 27.28
CA ARG A 404 -34.71 -8.12 27.40
C ARG A 404 -33.49 -7.57 28.14
N ASN A 405 -33.02 -8.28 29.17
CA ASN A 405 -31.82 -7.89 29.91
C ASN A 405 -30.58 -8.00 29.02
N LEU A 406 -30.41 -9.13 28.31
CA LEU A 406 -29.29 -9.29 27.37
C LEU A 406 -29.32 -8.26 26.23
N LEU A 407 -30.50 -7.88 25.73
CA LEU A 407 -30.62 -6.80 24.75
C LEU A 407 -30.23 -5.44 25.34
N SER A 408 -30.65 -5.14 26.56
CA SER A 408 -30.23 -3.91 27.26
C SER A 408 -28.71 -3.89 27.50
N ASP A 409 -28.12 -5.01 27.87
CA ASP A 409 -26.67 -5.15 28.04
C ASP A 409 -25.92 -4.96 26.71
N PHE A 410 -26.46 -5.47 25.61
CA PHE A 410 -25.93 -5.26 24.26
C PHE A 410 -26.03 -3.80 23.81
N TYR A 411 -27.22 -3.17 23.92
CA TYR A 411 -27.44 -1.81 23.44
C TYR A 411 -26.77 -0.74 24.30
N SER A 412 -26.43 -1.08 25.54
CA SER A 412 -25.63 -0.21 26.41
C SER A 412 -24.13 -0.25 26.08
N LEU A 413 -23.68 -1.07 25.12
CA LEU A 413 -22.33 -0.98 24.58
C LEU A 413 -22.23 0.19 23.58
N PRO A 414 -21.05 0.84 23.49
CA PRO A 414 -20.76 1.77 22.40
C PRO A 414 -21.02 1.11 21.05
N VAL A 415 -21.56 1.87 20.09
CA VAL A 415 -21.89 1.33 18.75
C VAL A 415 -20.66 0.66 18.11
N SER A 416 -19.47 1.23 18.32
CA SER A 416 -18.20 0.70 17.83
C SER A 416 -17.82 -0.67 18.36
N ASP A 417 -18.36 -1.06 19.52
CA ASP A 417 -17.97 -2.28 20.23
C ASP A 417 -18.98 -3.42 20.04
N ARG A 418 -20.20 -3.11 19.60
CA ARG A 418 -21.27 -4.10 19.36
C ARG A 418 -20.87 -5.19 18.36
N ARG A 419 -19.95 -4.90 17.43
CA ARG A 419 -19.41 -5.86 16.47
C ARG A 419 -18.64 -7.03 17.11
N TYR A 420 -18.15 -6.87 18.34
CA TYR A 420 -17.39 -7.91 19.06
C TYR A 420 -18.28 -8.85 19.88
N VAL A 421 -19.60 -8.63 19.88
CA VAL A 421 -20.57 -9.55 20.49
C VAL A 421 -20.90 -10.65 19.48
N THR A 422 -20.23 -11.79 19.58
CA THR A 422 -20.50 -12.95 18.74
C THR A 422 -21.87 -13.55 19.06
N ASP A 423 -22.43 -14.31 18.11
CA ASP A 423 -23.70 -15.03 18.23
C ASP A 423 -24.94 -14.16 18.53
N TYR A 424 -24.86 -12.84 18.34
CA TYR A 424 -25.99 -11.92 18.54
C TYR A 424 -27.26 -12.33 17.77
N SER A 425 -27.14 -13.06 16.65
CA SER A 425 -28.31 -13.61 15.94
C SER A 425 -29.18 -14.49 16.83
N LEU A 426 -28.61 -15.27 17.76
CA LEU A 426 -29.38 -16.09 18.69
C LEU A 426 -30.27 -15.21 19.57
N LEU A 427 -29.73 -14.09 20.05
CA LEU A 427 -30.47 -13.13 20.86
C LEU A 427 -31.54 -12.40 20.04
N SER A 428 -31.20 -11.97 18.83
CA SER A 428 -32.13 -11.34 17.87
C SER A 428 -33.32 -12.24 17.54
N ASP A 429 -33.05 -13.51 17.21
CA ASP A 429 -34.09 -14.48 16.84
C ASP A 429 -34.97 -14.83 18.03
N ALA A 430 -34.39 -14.98 19.23
CA ALA A 430 -35.15 -15.19 20.45
C ALA A 430 -36.08 -14.00 20.73
N ALA A 431 -35.60 -12.76 20.56
CA ALA A 431 -36.41 -11.56 20.73
C ALA A 431 -37.56 -11.48 19.73
N LYS A 432 -37.29 -11.73 18.44
CA LYS A 432 -38.30 -11.77 17.37
C LYS A 432 -39.36 -12.85 17.63
N SER A 433 -38.94 -14.05 18.05
CA SER A 433 -39.85 -15.17 18.34
C SER A 433 -40.84 -14.87 19.48
N LYS A 434 -40.46 -13.96 20.38
CA LYS A 434 -41.28 -13.51 21.52
C LYS A 434 -42.02 -12.21 21.26
N GLY A 435 -41.85 -11.59 20.10
CA GLY A 435 -42.46 -10.30 19.77
C GLY A 435 -41.91 -9.13 20.59
N ILE A 436 -40.66 -9.21 21.06
CA ILE A 436 -39.98 -8.11 21.75
C ILE A 436 -39.62 -7.04 20.71
N ASP A 437 -39.96 -5.79 20.99
CA ASP A 437 -39.54 -4.65 20.17
C ASP A 437 -38.08 -4.30 20.48
N ILE A 438 -37.18 -4.71 19.59
CA ILE A 438 -35.74 -4.48 19.73
C ILE A 438 -35.42 -2.98 19.58
N PHE A 439 -36.14 -2.24 18.74
CA PHE A 439 -35.89 -0.82 18.50
C PHE A 439 -36.30 0.04 19.71
N GLU A 440 -37.35 -0.36 20.42
CA GLU A 440 -37.74 0.27 21.69
C GLU A 440 -36.61 0.14 22.73
N ILE A 441 -36.05 -1.06 22.90
CA ILE A 441 -34.93 -1.29 23.83
C ILE A 441 -33.69 -0.51 23.38
N ALA A 442 -33.34 -0.58 22.09
CA ALA A 442 -32.20 0.14 21.54
C ALA A 442 -32.29 1.65 21.74
N GLY A 443 -33.45 2.25 21.53
CA GLY A 443 -33.68 3.69 21.68
C GLY A 443 -33.84 4.17 23.12
N SER A 444 -34.11 3.27 24.08
CA SER A 444 -34.29 3.61 25.50
C SER A 444 -33.07 3.29 26.37
N THR A 445 -32.12 2.51 25.85
CA THR A 445 -30.94 2.06 26.59
C THR A 445 -29.84 3.13 26.56
N GLU A 446 -29.33 3.49 27.74
CA GLU A 446 -28.18 4.39 27.87
C GLU A 446 -26.87 3.68 27.47
N ILE A 447 -26.04 4.36 26.68
CA ILE A 447 -24.71 3.87 26.30
C ILE A 447 -23.74 4.10 27.45
N ILE A 448 -23.02 3.04 27.84
CA ILE A 448 -21.96 3.08 28.84
C ILE A 448 -20.63 3.05 28.10
N GLU A 449 -19.97 4.21 28.06
CA GLU A 449 -18.69 4.42 27.38
C GLU A 449 -17.53 3.66 28.03
N ASP A 450 -16.53 3.29 27.21
CA ASP A 450 -15.29 2.70 27.71
C ASP A 450 -14.38 3.80 28.30
N ILE A 451 -14.09 3.73 29.60
CA ILE A 451 -13.20 4.68 30.27
C ILE A 451 -11.75 4.33 29.93
N LYS A 452 -11.16 5.13 29.03
CA LYS A 452 -9.79 4.92 28.55
C LYS A 452 -8.77 5.71 29.38
N SER A 453 -7.55 5.17 29.48
CA SER A 453 -6.41 5.93 30.00
C SER A 453 -6.01 7.03 29.02
N GLU A 454 -5.83 8.26 29.51
CA GLU A 454 -5.28 9.34 28.70
C GLU A 454 -3.91 8.93 28.12
N ARG A 455 -3.73 9.08 26.80
CA ARG A 455 -2.41 8.94 26.19
C ARG A 455 -1.53 10.06 26.71
N GLU A 456 -0.32 9.73 27.16
CA GLU A 456 0.64 10.76 27.54
C GLU A 456 0.93 11.68 26.35
N PRO A 457 0.91 13.01 26.55
CA PRO A 457 1.19 13.95 25.48
C PRO A 457 2.63 13.78 25.00
N LEU A 458 2.81 13.87 23.68
CA LEU A 458 4.15 13.91 23.08
C LEU A 458 4.94 15.10 23.64
N ILE A 459 6.19 14.85 23.99
CA ILE A 459 7.13 15.87 24.47
C ILE A 459 8.23 16.11 23.42
N PHE A 460 8.75 17.33 23.38
CA PHE A 460 9.99 17.65 22.68
C PHE A 460 11.16 17.51 23.66
N SER A 461 11.81 16.36 23.63
CA SER A 461 12.80 15.95 24.64
C SER A 461 14.14 16.68 24.52
N GLU A 462 14.99 16.59 25.54
CA GLU A 462 16.38 17.08 25.45
C GLU A 462 17.19 16.38 24.35
N ALA A 463 16.84 15.13 24.02
CA ALA A 463 17.43 14.43 22.87
C ALA A 463 16.99 15.06 21.54
N ASP A 464 15.72 15.48 21.43
CA ASP A 464 15.19 16.18 20.26
C ASP A 464 15.83 17.56 20.08
N LYS A 465 16.01 18.31 21.18
CA LYS A 465 16.76 19.59 21.18
C LYS A 465 18.19 19.38 20.68
N LYS A 466 18.90 18.39 21.22
CA LYS A 466 20.26 18.06 20.79
C LYS A 466 20.33 17.64 19.32
N ALA A 467 19.33 16.88 18.84
CA ALA A 467 19.23 16.49 17.44
C ALA A 467 18.97 17.71 16.53
N ALA A 468 18.06 18.59 16.93
CA ALA A 468 17.79 19.85 16.23
C ALA A 468 19.04 20.77 16.20
N ASP A 469 19.84 20.76 17.26
CA ASP A 469 21.06 21.55 17.36
C ASP A 469 22.23 21.01 16.55
N ALA A 470 22.33 19.69 16.44
CA ALA A 470 23.34 19.03 15.62
C ALA A 470 23.04 19.06 14.11
N MET A 471 21.83 19.48 13.71
CA MET A 471 21.45 19.53 12.29
C MET A 471 22.32 20.50 11.51
N PRO A 472 22.94 20.04 10.39
CA PRO A 472 23.74 20.93 9.57
C PRO A 472 22.85 21.96 8.88
N GLU A 473 23.41 23.13 8.58
CA GLU A 473 22.68 24.14 7.80
C GLU A 473 22.50 23.74 6.33
N THR A 474 23.21 22.71 5.88
CA THR A 474 23.16 22.14 4.52
C THR A 474 21.76 21.64 4.17
N SER A 475 21.42 21.71 2.89
CA SER A 475 20.11 21.37 2.34
C SER A 475 19.93 19.90 1.93
N SER A 476 20.73 18.98 2.48
CA SER A 476 20.75 17.57 2.06
C SER A 476 19.45 16.84 2.35
N THR A 477 18.95 16.03 1.41
CA THR A 477 17.71 15.26 1.59
C THR A 477 17.82 14.16 2.64
N GLU A 478 19.05 13.76 3.01
CA GLU A 478 19.37 12.84 4.12
C GLU A 478 18.72 13.25 5.45
N TYR A 479 18.55 14.55 5.67
CA TYR A 479 17.98 15.06 6.91
C TYR A 479 16.46 15.22 6.85
N TYR A 480 15.83 14.98 5.69
CA TYR A 480 14.41 15.25 5.48
C TYR A 480 13.52 14.53 6.48
N GLN A 481 13.74 13.22 6.67
CA GLN A 481 12.94 12.44 7.60
C GLN A 481 13.07 12.98 9.01
N LYS A 482 14.30 13.21 9.49
CA LYS A 482 14.55 13.69 10.85
C LYS A 482 14.01 15.10 11.09
N VAL A 483 14.17 16.01 10.13
CA VAL A 483 13.63 17.38 10.21
C VAL A 483 12.11 17.35 10.30
N THR A 484 11.46 16.54 9.47
CA THR A 484 10.01 16.45 9.44
C THR A 484 9.47 15.79 10.71
N GLU A 485 10.17 14.78 11.24
CA GLU A 485 9.86 14.15 12.54
C GLU A 485 9.92 15.18 13.69
N LEU A 486 11.01 15.96 13.78
CA LEU A 486 11.17 16.97 14.83
C LEU A 486 10.15 18.11 14.71
N LEU A 487 9.84 18.55 13.48
CA LEU A 487 8.79 19.54 13.24
C LEU A 487 7.42 19.01 13.65
N TYR A 488 7.10 17.75 13.35
CA TYR A 488 5.86 17.14 13.80
C TYR A 488 5.78 17.10 15.33
N ARG A 489 6.85 16.67 16.02
CA ARG A 489 6.89 16.69 17.49
C ARG A 489 6.66 18.09 18.06
N LEU A 490 7.24 19.12 17.46
CA LEU A 490 7.00 20.51 17.85
C LEU A 490 5.54 20.91 17.63
N ASP A 491 4.92 20.50 16.53
CA ASP A 491 3.53 20.84 16.24
C ASP A 491 2.57 20.30 17.32
N VAL A 492 2.79 19.05 17.75
CA VAL A 492 1.88 18.35 18.68
C VAL A 492 2.25 18.45 20.16
N CYS A 493 3.48 18.82 20.51
CA CYS A 493 3.88 18.91 21.92
C CYS A 493 3.30 20.13 22.63
N ALA A 494 3.22 20.05 23.96
CA ALA A 494 2.91 21.20 24.81
C ALA A 494 3.87 22.38 24.55
N ASP A 495 3.44 23.60 24.89
CA ASP A 495 4.25 24.80 24.70
C ASP A 495 5.45 24.84 25.67
N PHE A 496 6.58 25.42 25.21
CA PHE A 496 7.81 25.60 25.99
C PHE A 496 8.65 26.77 25.44
N ASP A 497 9.51 27.35 26.28
CA ASP A 497 10.19 28.63 26.00
C ASP A 497 10.92 28.69 24.65
N GLU A 498 11.63 27.62 24.26
CA GLU A 498 12.40 27.59 23.01
C GLU A 498 11.62 27.03 21.80
N LYS A 499 10.32 26.72 21.94
CA LYS A 499 9.52 26.10 20.87
C LYS A 499 9.56 26.91 19.58
N ALA A 500 9.34 28.23 19.68
CA ALA A 500 9.38 29.12 18.52
C ALA A 500 10.77 29.17 17.83
N TYR A 501 11.85 29.03 18.61
CA TYR A 501 13.22 28.98 18.08
C TYR A 501 13.43 27.71 17.24
N TYR A 502 13.11 26.54 17.80
CA TYR A 502 13.27 25.26 17.10
C TYR A 502 12.34 25.14 15.89
N THR A 503 11.09 25.60 16.00
CA THR A 503 10.14 25.63 14.88
C THR A 503 10.70 26.43 13.71
N LYS A 504 11.25 27.63 13.96
CA LYS A 504 11.84 28.46 12.90
C LYS A 504 13.06 27.79 12.28
N LYS A 505 14.00 27.31 13.11
CA LYS A 505 15.24 26.66 12.66
C LYS A 505 14.97 25.47 11.76
N LEU A 506 14.12 24.55 12.20
CA LEU A 506 13.79 23.34 11.46
C LEU A 506 12.95 23.64 10.22
N SER A 507 12.07 24.65 10.26
CA SER A 507 11.31 25.09 9.07
C SER A 507 12.23 25.67 7.99
N ASP A 508 13.23 26.45 8.38
CA ASP A 508 14.24 26.98 7.44
C ASP A 508 15.09 25.86 6.83
N ILE A 509 15.46 24.84 7.60
CA ILE A 509 16.15 23.65 7.08
C ILE A 509 15.24 22.88 6.12
N LYS A 510 13.98 22.59 6.51
CA LYS A 510 13.00 21.89 5.67
C LYS A 510 12.79 22.60 4.33
N ARG A 511 12.68 23.94 4.33
CA ARG A 511 12.56 24.73 3.11
C ARG A 511 13.74 24.49 2.17
N ARG A 512 14.97 24.54 2.68
CA ARG A 512 16.18 24.28 1.87
C ARG A 512 16.24 22.85 1.33
N ILE A 513 15.84 21.87 2.14
CA ILE A 513 15.74 20.47 1.71
C ILE A 513 14.72 20.33 0.57
N ASN A 514 13.56 20.98 0.70
CA ASN A 514 12.53 20.96 -0.34
C ASN A 514 13.01 21.65 -1.64
N GLU A 515 13.79 22.72 -1.55
CA GLU A 515 14.47 23.33 -2.71
C GLU A 515 15.42 22.33 -3.39
N THR A 516 16.15 21.53 -2.60
CA THR A 516 17.05 20.49 -3.12
C THR A 516 16.28 19.34 -3.77
N LYS A 517 15.16 18.91 -3.18
CA LYS A 517 14.25 17.92 -3.80
C LYS A 517 13.68 18.43 -5.12
N ALA A 518 13.24 19.69 -5.17
CA ALA A 518 12.73 20.30 -6.39
C ALA A 518 13.81 20.34 -7.48
N GLU A 519 15.06 20.63 -7.12
CA GLU A 519 16.20 20.61 -8.04
C GLU A 519 16.49 19.20 -8.58
N ILE A 520 16.51 18.17 -7.72
CA ILE A 520 16.65 16.76 -8.13
C ILE A 520 15.55 16.38 -9.12
N ASN A 521 14.29 16.70 -8.79
CA ASN A 521 13.14 16.39 -9.64
C ASN A 521 13.23 17.10 -11.00
N ASP A 522 13.65 18.37 -11.01
CA ASP A 522 13.84 19.12 -12.25
C ASP A 522 14.96 18.54 -13.12
N ILE A 523 16.09 18.17 -12.50
CA ILE A 523 17.19 17.48 -13.19
C ILE A 523 16.69 16.16 -13.81
N ASN A 524 16.02 15.31 -13.03
CA ASN A 524 15.50 14.03 -13.50
C ASN A 524 14.48 14.21 -14.64
N ARG A 525 13.62 15.22 -14.54
CA ARG A 525 12.69 15.60 -15.60
C ARG A 525 13.42 15.98 -16.89
N ILE A 526 14.44 16.84 -16.80
CA ILE A 526 15.23 17.25 -17.98
C ILE A 526 15.97 16.07 -18.58
N ILE A 527 16.57 15.19 -17.78
CA ILE A 527 17.21 13.96 -18.28
C ILE A 527 16.19 13.13 -19.06
N LYS A 528 15.00 12.93 -18.50
CA LYS A 528 13.93 12.15 -19.14
C LYS A 528 13.40 12.78 -20.42
N GLU A 529 13.13 14.09 -20.42
CA GLU A 529 12.51 14.81 -21.52
C GLU A 529 13.48 15.16 -22.66
N GLU A 530 14.70 15.59 -22.33
CA GLU A 530 15.67 16.10 -23.31
C GLU A 530 16.68 15.06 -23.77
N LEU A 531 17.05 14.07 -22.93
CA LEU A 531 18.04 13.06 -23.32
C LEU A 531 17.38 11.74 -23.74
N GLY A 532 16.26 11.38 -23.10
CA GLY A 532 15.50 10.16 -23.40
C GLY A 532 16.30 8.86 -23.17
N SER A 533 15.60 7.74 -23.01
CA SER A 533 16.24 6.43 -22.95
C SER A 533 16.62 5.96 -24.35
N GLY A 534 17.79 6.39 -24.84
CA GLY A 534 18.39 5.88 -26.09
C GLY A 534 18.23 6.75 -27.33
N GLY A 535 17.98 8.06 -27.20
CA GLY A 535 18.00 9.01 -28.32
C GLY A 535 19.41 9.20 -28.93
N GLU A 536 19.48 9.54 -30.22
CA GLU A 536 20.73 9.93 -30.87
C GLU A 536 21.20 11.30 -30.33
N VAL A 537 22.17 11.27 -29.40
CA VAL A 537 22.78 12.48 -28.85
C VAL A 537 23.60 13.21 -29.91
N SER A 538 23.36 14.52 -30.04
CA SER A 538 23.96 15.38 -31.06
C SER A 538 24.83 16.49 -30.45
N VAL A 539 25.54 17.25 -31.29
CA VAL A 539 26.41 18.35 -30.81
C VAL A 539 25.62 19.51 -30.20
N SER A 540 24.34 19.70 -30.57
CA SER A 540 23.50 20.75 -29.98
C SER A 540 23.17 20.51 -28.51
N ASP A 541 23.21 19.26 -28.06
CA ASP A 541 22.81 18.86 -26.71
C ASP A 541 23.91 19.12 -25.67
N LYS A 542 25.09 19.58 -26.11
CA LYS A 542 26.25 19.87 -25.25
C LYS A 542 25.89 20.80 -24.10
N ILE A 543 25.13 21.86 -24.38
CA ILE A 543 24.80 22.87 -23.36
C ILE A 543 23.90 22.25 -22.30
N THR A 544 22.87 21.50 -22.70
CA THR A 544 21.99 20.76 -21.79
C THR A 544 22.79 19.78 -20.94
N VAL A 545 23.61 18.91 -21.55
CA VAL A 545 24.38 17.88 -20.83
C VAL A 545 25.36 18.49 -19.83
N GLU A 546 26.11 19.53 -20.21
CA GLU A 546 27.05 20.19 -19.29
C GLU A 546 26.30 20.94 -18.18
N ASN A 547 25.12 21.51 -18.45
CA ASN A 547 24.28 22.13 -17.43
C ASN A 547 23.78 21.10 -16.42
N ILE A 548 23.24 19.96 -16.87
CA ILE A 548 22.80 18.86 -15.99
C ILE A 548 23.94 18.43 -15.08
N ILE A 549 25.13 18.18 -15.63
CA ILE A 549 26.30 17.76 -14.83
C ILE A 549 26.67 18.82 -13.80
N SER A 550 26.72 20.10 -14.19
CA SER A 550 27.04 21.19 -13.25
C SER A 550 26.00 21.30 -12.12
N ARG A 551 24.72 21.08 -12.42
CA ARG A 551 23.65 21.08 -11.42
C ARG A 551 23.76 19.88 -10.50
N CYS A 552 24.06 18.69 -11.03
CA CYS A 552 24.34 17.49 -10.23
C CYS A 552 25.56 17.66 -9.32
N GLU A 553 26.64 18.26 -9.81
CA GLU A 553 27.84 18.55 -9.02
C GLU A 553 27.58 19.58 -7.90
N ALA A 554 26.60 20.47 -8.08
CA ALA A 554 26.18 21.43 -7.07
C ALA A 554 25.33 20.81 -5.95
N LEU A 555 24.73 19.64 -6.17
CA LEU A 555 23.98 18.92 -5.14
C LEU A 555 24.92 18.37 -4.06
N PRO A 556 24.44 18.29 -2.79
CA PRO A 556 25.12 17.55 -1.73
C PRO A 556 25.43 16.11 -2.15
N GLU A 557 26.51 15.54 -1.60
CA GLU A 557 27.03 14.24 -2.05
C GLU A 557 25.99 13.11 -1.93
N TYR A 558 25.24 13.08 -0.84
CA TYR A 558 24.13 12.15 -0.61
C TYR A 558 23.07 12.25 -1.73
N ASP A 559 22.73 13.48 -2.11
CA ASP A 559 21.62 13.78 -3.03
C ASP A 559 21.89 13.39 -4.48
N ARG A 560 23.17 13.32 -4.87
CA ARG A 560 23.57 12.91 -6.21
C ARG A 560 23.13 11.49 -6.55
N GLY A 561 22.93 10.64 -5.54
CA GLY A 561 22.44 9.28 -5.70
C GLY A 561 20.99 9.18 -6.19
N PHE A 562 20.20 10.27 -6.09
CA PHE A 562 18.81 10.31 -6.57
C PHE A 562 18.67 10.80 -8.01
N ILE A 563 19.78 11.07 -8.70
CA ILE A 563 19.73 11.44 -10.11
C ILE A 563 19.57 10.18 -10.97
N GLU A 564 18.40 10.07 -11.58
CA GLU A 564 18.05 8.95 -12.44
C GLU A 564 18.85 8.98 -13.75
N ASN A 565 19.35 7.82 -14.18
CA ASN A 565 20.10 7.67 -15.43
C ASN A 565 21.30 8.62 -15.57
N TYR A 566 21.93 9.01 -14.45
CA TYR A 566 23.09 9.91 -14.48
C TYR A 566 24.27 9.35 -15.32
N ASP A 567 24.45 8.03 -15.31
CA ASP A 567 25.44 7.35 -16.16
C ASP A 567 25.19 7.60 -17.65
N ASP A 568 23.94 7.68 -18.09
CA ASP A 568 23.59 8.00 -19.47
C ASP A 568 23.94 9.44 -19.82
N VAL A 569 23.81 10.37 -18.87
CA VAL A 569 24.27 11.76 -19.02
C VAL A 569 25.78 11.82 -19.22
N LEU A 570 26.55 11.06 -18.44
CA LEU A 570 28.01 10.98 -18.58
C LEU A 570 28.41 10.34 -19.92
N LEU A 571 27.71 9.30 -20.36
CA LEU A 571 27.89 8.68 -21.67
C LEU A 571 27.57 9.66 -22.81
N ALA A 572 26.49 10.43 -22.68
CA ALA A 572 26.12 11.48 -23.62
C ALA A 572 27.23 12.53 -23.75
N ARG A 573 27.79 12.99 -22.62
CA ARG A 573 28.92 13.93 -22.60
C ARG A 573 30.13 13.38 -23.37
N ALA A 574 30.48 12.12 -23.15
CA ALA A 574 31.60 11.46 -23.83
C ALA A 574 31.38 11.35 -25.36
N LYS A 575 30.15 10.99 -25.78
CA LYS A 575 29.76 10.92 -27.20
C LYS A 575 29.85 12.30 -27.87
N ILE A 576 29.28 13.34 -27.25
CA ILE A 576 29.32 14.72 -27.76
C ILE A 576 30.76 15.20 -27.95
N ASN A 577 31.62 14.99 -26.95
CA ASN A 577 33.04 15.38 -27.05
C ASN A 577 33.76 14.67 -28.20
N THR A 578 33.41 13.42 -28.49
CA THR A 578 33.95 12.66 -29.62
C THR A 578 33.45 13.19 -30.96
N LEU A 579 32.17 13.52 -31.07
CA LEU A 579 31.59 14.16 -32.26
C LEU A 579 32.27 15.50 -32.57
N ILE A 580 32.43 16.35 -31.56
CA ILE A 580 33.10 17.65 -31.68
C ILE A 580 34.55 17.48 -32.15
N ARG A 581 35.31 16.55 -31.55
CA ARG A 581 36.68 16.25 -31.97
C ARG A 581 36.74 15.77 -33.43
N THR A 582 35.77 14.96 -33.85
CA THR A 582 35.68 14.46 -35.22
C THR A 582 35.42 15.58 -36.22
N ILE A 583 34.48 16.49 -35.92
CA ILE A 583 34.18 17.68 -36.74
C ILE A 583 35.41 18.57 -36.85
N TRP A 584 36.10 18.86 -35.75
CA TRP A 584 37.32 19.67 -35.77
C TRP A 584 38.44 19.00 -36.58
N THR A 585 38.62 17.70 -36.43
CA THR A 585 39.63 16.95 -37.19
C THR A 585 39.32 17.00 -38.68
N ALA A 586 38.06 16.81 -39.08
CA ALA A 586 37.63 16.93 -40.46
C ALA A 586 37.84 18.35 -41.01
N ALA A 587 37.50 19.38 -40.24
CA ALA A 587 37.70 20.78 -40.62
C ALA A 587 39.19 21.11 -40.83
N ILE A 588 40.07 20.61 -39.94
CA ILE A 588 41.52 20.77 -40.07
C ILE A 588 42.04 20.06 -41.33
N VAL A 589 41.59 18.83 -41.60
CA VAL A 589 41.98 18.09 -42.81
C VAL A 589 41.54 18.83 -44.08
N ILE A 590 40.30 19.33 -44.13
CA ILE A 590 39.79 20.11 -45.26
C ILE A 590 40.61 21.40 -45.43
N PHE A 591 40.91 22.10 -44.34
CA PHE A 591 41.75 23.30 -44.38
C PHE A 591 43.15 23.00 -44.94
N LEU A 592 43.78 21.92 -44.48
CA LEU A 592 45.09 21.49 -44.99
C LEU A 592 45.04 21.14 -46.49
N ILE A 593 44.00 20.45 -46.95
CA ILE A 593 43.79 20.14 -48.38
C ILE A 593 43.62 21.43 -49.20
N CYS A 594 42.85 22.40 -48.71
CA CYS A 594 42.67 23.70 -49.35
C CYS A 594 44.01 24.46 -49.46
N VAL A 595 44.79 24.51 -48.38
CA VAL A 595 46.12 25.13 -48.36
C VAL A 595 47.06 24.44 -49.35
N LEU A 596 47.09 23.11 -49.37
CA LEU A 596 47.92 22.34 -50.30
C LEU A 596 47.51 22.59 -51.76
N SER A 597 46.21 22.67 -52.02
CA SER A 597 45.65 22.95 -53.35
C SER A 597 46.03 24.35 -53.83
N ILE A 598 45.92 25.36 -52.95
CA ILE A 598 46.37 26.73 -53.24
C ILE A 598 47.87 26.75 -53.53
N PHE A 599 48.68 26.06 -52.72
CA PHE A 599 50.12 25.96 -52.93
C PHE A 599 50.47 25.32 -54.28
N ILE A 600 49.79 24.23 -54.66
CA ILE A 600 49.94 23.58 -55.97
C ILE A 600 49.56 24.54 -57.09
N ILE A 601 48.44 25.25 -56.99
CA ILE A 601 48.00 26.24 -57.99
C ILE A 601 49.02 27.37 -58.15
N VAL A 602 49.53 27.92 -57.03
CA VAL A 602 50.58 28.96 -57.04
C VAL A 602 51.86 28.43 -57.69
N ARG A 603 52.27 27.20 -57.39
CA ARG A 603 53.44 26.56 -58.01
C ARG A 603 53.25 26.35 -59.51
N ILE A 604 52.07 25.90 -59.95
CA ILE A 604 51.74 25.75 -61.38
C ILE A 604 51.75 27.11 -62.08
N LYS A 605 51.15 28.15 -61.51
CA LYS A 605 51.18 29.51 -62.07
C LYS A 605 52.62 30.05 -62.18
N ARG A 606 53.45 29.86 -61.15
CA ARG A 606 54.88 30.23 -61.21
C ARG A 606 55.64 29.46 -62.28
N ARG A 607 55.38 28.15 -62.43
CA ARG A 607 55.96 27.32 -63.50
C ARG A 607 55.51 27.77 -64.88
N LYS A 608 54.22 28.06 -65.09
CA LYS A 608 53.71 28.60 -66.36
C LYS A 608 54.34 29.95 -66.67
N ALA A 609 54.40 30.88 -65.71
CA ALA A 609 55.05 32.17 -65.90
C ALA A 609 56.55 32.04 -66.25
N ALA A 610 57.27 31.10 -65.63
CA ALA A 610 58.66 30.80 -65.98
C ALA A 610 58.80 30.17 -67.38
N LYS A 611 57.89 29.27 -67.76
CA LYS A 611 57.87 28.65 -69.09
C LYS A 611 57.51 29.65 -70.19
N GLN A 612 56.63 30.61 -69.88
CA GLN A 612 56.22 31.69 -70.78
C GLN A 612 57.35 32.70 -70.96
N ARG A 613 58.07 33.07 -69.89
CA ARG A 613 59.33 33.84 -70.02
C ARG A 613 60.40 33.11 -70.83
N GLY A 614 60.55 31.80 -70.65
CA GLY A 614 61.48 31.00 -71.46
C GLY A 614 61.05 30.87 -72.93
N LEU A 615 59.75 30.87 -73.22
CA LEU A 615 59.20 30.91 -74.59
C LEU A 615 59.35 32.30 -75.22
N ASP A 616 59.18 33.38 -74.46
CA ASP A 616 59.42 34.76 -74.89
C ASP A 616 60.93 35.02 -75.12
N GLU A 617 61.80 34.37 -74.34
CA GLU A 617 63.26 34.38 -74.58
C GLU A 617 63.63 33.54 -75.82
N LEU A 618 62.97 32.41 -76.06
CA LEU A 618 63.16 31.61 -77.28
C LEU A 618 62.65 32.35 -78.52
N SER A 619 61.50 33.04 -78.45
CA SER A 619 60.94 33.79 -79.59
C SER A 619 61.84 34.96 -79.98
N ARG A 620 62.45 35.64 -79.01
CA ARG A 620 63.50 36.66 -79.27
C ARG A 620 64.77 36.08 -79.88
N PHE A 621 65.05 34.80 -79.65
CA PHE A 621 66.19 34.11 -80.25
C PHE A 621 65.95 33.78 -81.73
N TYR A 622 64.71 33.44 -82.11
CA TYR A 622 64.33 33.16 -83.51
C TYR A 622 63.95 34.41 -84.32
N GLU A 623 63.62 35.54 -83.69
CA GLU A 623 63.48 36.85 -84.38
C GLU A 623 64.82 37.40 -84.90
N GLY A 624 65.96 36.77 -84.57
CA GLY A 624 67.29 37.13 -85.06
C GLY A 624 67.87 36.24 -86.16
N GLU A 625 67.13 35.26 -86.69
CA GLU A 625 67.60 34.33 -87.75
C GLU A 625 67.01 34.60 -89.15
N ASP A 626 66.16 35.62 -89.32
CA ASP A 626 65.58 36.05 -90.62
C ASP A 626 66.09 37.43 -91.10
N GLU A 627 67.32 37.84 -90.72
CA GLU A 627 68.07 38.93 -91.37
C GLU A 627 69.41 38.46 -91.97
#